data_AF-A0A811MEL1-F1
#
_entry.id   AF-A0A811MEL1-F1
#
_cell.length_a   1.000
_cell.length_b   1.000
_cell.length_c   1.000
_cell.angle_alpha   90.00
_cell.angle_beta   90.00
_cell.angle_gamma   90.00
#
_symmetry.space_group_name_H-M   'P 1'
#
loop_
_entity.id
_entity.type
_entity.pdbx_description
1 polymer ?
#
loop_
_entity_poly.entity_id
_entity_poly.type
_entity_poly.pdbx_seq_one_letter_code
_entity_poly.pdbx_strand_id
1 'polypeptide(L)'
;MGIFVLFFKWRISTALAMISSTGTDDKSTVLGMWMVSIAGELWFALMWMLDQLPKMQPVRRTVFVSALDESMLPAMDVFVTTADTEKEPPLVTVNTILSILAADYPAEKLTCYVSDDSGALLTHDAVAEAARFAGLWVPFCRKHAVEPRNPEAYFSPGASNGGVKARRGDYKGRAWPELARDRRRVRREYEELRLRIDALQAEDLRWRQRSTTSLADGSCWRRGTAEDHAGAVELVLDTPGSTPQLGVSTTVGGVSNLLDLSSVDVRVPALVYMCREKRRGRVHHGKAGAMNALLRASAVLSNAPFIVNLDCDHYVNNSQALRAGVCHMLDGEGSDVAFVQFP
;
A
#
# COMPACT_ATOMS: atom_id res chain seq x y z
N MET A 1 24.32 -21.89 -23.21
CA MET A 1 25.74 -22.22 -22.88
C MET A 1 26.63 -22.45 -24.09
N GLY A 2 26.22 -23.27 -25.08
CA GLY A 2 27.08 -23.56 -26.25
C GLY A 2 27.58 -22.33 -27.03
N ILE A 3 26.74 -21.32 -27.22
CA ILE A 3 27.12 -20.07 -27.91
C ILE A 3 28.20 -19.30 -27.16
N PHE A 4 28.14 -19.22 -25.82
CA PHE A 4 29.18 -18.54 -25.01
C PHE A 4 30.53 -19.22 -25.13
N VAL A 5 30.56 -20.56 -25.10
CA VAL A 5 31.80 -21.33 -25.25
C VAL A 5 32.44 -21.08 -26.61
N LEU A 6 31.63 -21.07 -27.68
CA LEU A 6 32.10 -20.79 -29.04
C LEU A 6 32.58 -19.33 -29.19
N PHE A 7 31.84 -18.38 -28.62
CA PHE A 7 32.19 -16.97 -28.62
C PHE A 7 33.53 -16.72 -27.92
N PHE A 8 33.71 -17.19 -26.69
CA PHE A 8 34.96 -16.98 -25.94
C PHE A 8 36.14 -17.71 -26.58
N LYS A 9 35.93 -18.91 -27.13
CA LYS A 9 36.97 -19.62 -27.89
C LYS A 9 37.42 -18.81 -29.11
N TRP A 10 36.49 -18.29 -29.90
CA TRP A 10 36.80 -17.43 -31.05
C TRP A 10 37.46 -16.12 -30.62
N ARG A 11 36.94 -15.47 -29.59
CA ARG A 11 37.41 -14.19 -29.06
C ARG A 11 38.85 -14.26 -28.56
N ILE A 12 39.18 -15.27 -27.74
CA ILE A 12 40.54 -15.48 -27.21
C ILE A 12 41.51 -15.81 -28.35
N SER A 13 41.10 -16.67 -29.30
CA SER A 13 41.95 -17.02 -30.45
C SER A 13 42.27 -15.79 -31.32
N THR A 14 41.28 -14.91 -31.52
CA THR A 14 41.43 -13.67 -32.29
C THR A 14 42.31 -12.66 -31.56
N ALA A 15 42.13 -12.51 -30.24
CA ALA A 15 42.98 -11.64 -29.42
C ALA A 15 44.45 -12.08 -29.47
N LEU A 16 44.73 -13.37 -29.34
CA LEU A 16 46.09 -13.93 -29.44
C LEU A 16 46.72 -13.67 -30.82
N ALA A 17 45.96 -13.83 -31.90
CA ALA A 17 46.43 -13.53 -33.25
C ALA A 17 46.79 -12.05 -33.42
N MET A 18 45.93 -11.13 -32.95
CA MET A 18 46.16 -9.68 -33.04
C MET A 18 47.33 -9.18 -32.18
N ILE A 19 47.52 -9.77 -30.99
CA ILE A 19 48.66 -9.48 -30.10
C ILE A 19 49.98 -9.98 -30.73
N SER A 20 49.94 -11.10 -31.45
CA SER A 20 51.13 -11.64 -32.13
C SER A 20 51.58 -10.82 -33.35
N SER A 21 50.65 -10.15 -34.03
CA SER A 21 50.92 -9.33 -35.22
C SER A 21 51.32 -7.88 -34.95
N THR A 22 51.28 -7.42 -33.70
CA THR A 22 51.57 -6.02 -33.33
C THR A 22 53.07 -5.80 -33.11
N GLY A 23 53.58 -4.61 -33.50
CA GLY A 23 54.99 -4.23 -33.34
C GLY A 23 55.41 -4.12 -31.87
N THR A 24 56.70 -4.31 -31.56
CA THR A 24 57.23 -4.48 -30.19
C THR A 24 56.96 -3.33 -29.22
N ASP A 25 56.83 -2.09 -29.70
CA ASP A 25 56.61 -0.90 -28.85
C ASP A 25 55.19 -0.81 -28.26
N ASP A 26 54.17 -1.32 -28.95
CA ASP A 26 52.76 -1.18 -28.54
C ASP A 26 52.14 -2.45 -27.93
N LYS A 27 52.91 -3.54 -27.83
CA LYS A 27 52.41 -4.86 -27.38
C LYS A 27 51.79 -4.83 -25.98
N SER A 28 52.37 -4.08 -25.05
CA SER A 28 51.90 -3.99 -23.67
C SER A 28 50.53 -3.31 -23.58
N THR A 29 50.35 -2.22 -24.31
CA THR A 29 49.08 -1.46 -24.38
C THR A 29 47.97 -2.30 -25.01
N VAL A 30 48.26 -2.96 -26.14
CA VAL A 30 47.29 -3.80 -26.86
C VAL A 30 46.91 -5.04 -26.03
N LEU A 31 47.88 -5.68 -25.36
CA LEU A 31 47.61 -6.77 -24.42
C LEU A 31 46.71 -6.31 -23.28
N GLY A 32 46.99 -5.16 -22.67
CA GLY A 32 46.17 -4.59 -21.60
C GLY A 32 44.73 -4.34 -22.04
N MET A 33 44.52 -3.73 -23.21
CA MET A 33 43.19 -3.46 -23.76
C MET A 33 42.39 -4.75 -24.01
N TRP A 34 43.00 -5.75 -24.62
CA TRP A 34 42.34 -7.05 -24.88
C TRP A 34 42.03 -7.81 -23.59
N MET A 35 42.95 -7.81 -22.62
CA MET A 35 42.74 -8.45 -21.33
C MET A 35 41.58 -7.81 -20.56
N VAL A 36 41.51 -6.47 -20.52
CA VAL A 36 40.40 -5.76 -19.88
C VAL A 36 39.08 -6.03 -20.60
N SER A 37 39.06 -6.01 -21.93
CA SER A 37 37.85 -6.30 -22.73
C SER A 37 37.34 -7.71 -22.49
N ILE A 38 38.20 -8.73 -22.57
CA ILE A 38 37.82 -10.14 -22.38
C ILE A 38 37.40 -10.40 -20.93
N ALA A 39 38.10 -9.82 -19.95
CA ALA A 39 37.73 -9.93 -18.55
C ALA A 39 36.33 -9.32 -18.29
N GLY A 40 36.04 -8.16 -18.88
CA GLY A 40 34.71 -7.54 -18.82
C GLY A 40 33.63 -8.41 -19.47
N GLU A 41 33.87 -8.93 -20.67
CA GLU A 41 32.95 -9.84 -21.37
C GLU A 41 32.68 -11.12 -20.55
N LEU A 42 33.73 -11.72 -19.97
CA LEU A 42 33.60 -12.92 -19.14
C LEU A 42 32.79 -12.63 -17.87
N TRP A 43 33.01 -11.48 -17.24
CA TRP A 43 32.23 -11.04 -16.09
C TRP A 43 30.74 -10.88 -16.43
N PHE A 44 30.42 -10.21 -17.55
CA PHE A 44 29.03 -10.09 -18.00
C PHE A 44 28.39 -11.43 -18.34
N ALA A 45 29.12 -12.34 -18.98
CA ALA A 45 28.62 -13.68 -19.29
C ALA A 45 28.36 -14.49 -18.01
N LEU A 46 29.22 -14.37 -17.00
CA LEU A 46 29.03 -14.99 -15.69
C LEU A 46 27.80 -14.39 -14.99
N MET A 47 27.69 -13.06 -14.92
CA MET A 47 26.53 -12.39 -14.31
C MET A 47 25.22 -12.76 -15.01
N TRP A 48 25.22 -12.83 -16.34
CA TRP A 48 24.07 -13.29 -17.11
C TRP A 48 23.72 -14.75 -16.77
N MET A 49 24.71 -15.64 -16.71
CA MET A 49 24.48 -17.04 -16.33
C MET A 49 23.84 -17.14 -14.95
N LEU A 50 24.42 -16.44 -13.96
CA LEU A 50 23.89 -16.42 -12.59
C LEU A 50 22.46 -15.86 -12.53
N ASP A 51 22.12 -14.86 -13.35
CA ASP A 51 20.76 -14.31 -13.45
C ASP A 51 19.76 -15.25 -14.15
N GLN A 52 20.20 -16.09 -15.08
CA GLN A 52 19.33 -17.06 -15.75
C GLN A 52 19.04 -18.31 -14.89
N LEU A 53 19.98 -18.73 -14.02
CA LEU A 53 19.83 -19.95 -13.22
C LEU A 53 18.52 -19.99 -12.40
N PRO A 54 18.13 -18.93 -11.66
CA PRO A 54 16.87 -18.91 -10.92
C PRO A 54 15.61 -18.99 -11.80
N LYS A 55 15.70 -18.65 -13.10
CA LYS A 55 14.56 -18.56 -14.02
C LYS A 55 14.26 -19.90 -14.73
N MET A 56 15.11 -20.92 -14.55
CA MET A 56 15.03 -22.18 -15.30
C MET A 56 13.83 -23.06 -14.95
N GLN A 57 13.26 -22.93 -13.75
CA GLN A 57 12.12 -23.72 -13.30
C GLN A 57 10.98 -22.81 -12.82
N PRO A 58 10.23 -22.18 -13.75
CA PRO A 58 9.10 -21.35 -13.37
C PRO A 58 7.97 -22.21 -12.81
N VAL A 59 7.49 -21.89 -11.61
CA VAL A 59 6.32 -22.52 -10.99
C VAL A 59 5.14 -21.56 -11.09
N ARG A 60 3.99 -22.05 -11.57
CA ARG A 60 2.74 -21.28 -11.60
C ARG A 60 1.81 -21.78 -10.50
N ARG A 61 1.23 -20.87 -9.74
CA ARG A 61 0.24 -21.15 -8.70
C ARG A 61 -1.05 -20.40 -9.01
N THR A 62 -2.19 -21.00 -8.66
CA THR A 62 -3.53 -20.43 -8.84
C THR A 62 -4.33 -20.63 -7.56
N VAL A 63 -5.17 -19.67 -7.22
CA VAL A 63 -5.98 -19.69 -5.99
C VAL A 63 -7.46 -19.67 -6.31
N PHE A 64 -8.22 -20.49 -5.60
CA PHE A 64 -9.67 -20.51 -5.65
C PHE A 64 -10.26 -19.90 -4.37
N VAL A 65 -10.43 -18.57 -4.36
CA VAL A 65 -10.96 -17.83 -3.20
C VAL A 65 -12.36 -18.30 -2.79
N SER A 66 -13.15 -18.80 -3.75
CA SER A 66 -14.51 -19.32 -3.50
C SER A 66 -14.55 -20.58 -2.62
N ALA A 67 -13.43 -21.29 -2.45
CA ALA A 67 -13.36 -22.46 -1.59
C ALA A 67 -13.16 -22.10 -0.11
N LEU A 68 -12.76 -20.85 0.19
CA LEU A 68 -12.47 -20.39 1.55
C LEU A 68 -13.71 -19.76 2.18
N ASP A 69 -14.27 -20.43 3.19
CA ASP A 69 -15.38 -19.91 3.97
C ASP A 69 -14.94 -18.76 4.89
N GLU A 70 -15.84 -17.82 5.17
CA GLU A 70 -15.54 -16.64 5.99
C GLU A 70 -15.20 -16.99 7.45
N SER A 71 -15.75 -18.11 7.94
CA SER A 71 -15.47 -18.64 9.27
C SER A 71 -14.00 -18.99 9.48
N MET A 72 -13.34 -19.48 8.42
CA MET A 72 -11.94 -19.93 8.42
C MET A 72 -10.93 -18.78 8.26
N LEU A 73 -11.41 -17.56 7.98
CA LEU A 73 -10.53 -16.41 7.84
C LEU A 73 -9.89 -16.04 9.19
N PRO A 74 -8.57 -15.90 9.27
CA PRO A 74 -7.87 -15.47 10.47
C PRO A 74 -8.01 -13.95 10.68
N ALA A 75 -7.63 -13.45 11.85
CA ALA A 75 -7.41 -12.00 12.01
C ALA A 75 -6.18 -11.56 11.19
N MET A 76 -6.21 -10.34 10.69
CA MET A 76 -5.15 -9.79 9.86
C MET A 76 -4.97 -8.29 10.10
N ASP A 77 -3.72 -7.89 10.27
CA ASP A 77 -3.34 -6.49 10.40
C ASP A 77 -2.69 -5.99 9.12
N VAL A 78 -3.09 -4.81 8.66
CA VAL A 78 -2.49 -4.14 7.51
C VAL A 78 -1.71 -2.95 7.99
N PHE A 79 -0.41 -2.91 7.70
CA PHE A 79 0.49 -1.84 8.10
C PHE A 79 0.71 -0.89 6.94
N VAL A 80 0.46 0.39 7.19
CA VAL A 80 0.76 1.50 6.29
C VAL A 80 1.77 2.41 6.98
N THR A 81 2.95 2.58 6.40
CA THR A 81 3.96 3.50 6.92
C THR A 81 4.03 4.75 6.06
N THR A 82 3.94 5.92 6.68
CA THR A 82 4.15 7.22 6.05
C THR A 82 5.37 7.89 6.67
N ALA A 83 6.28 8.39 5.83
CA ALA A 83 7.55 8.95 6.27
C ALA A 83 7.48 10.48 6.38
N ASP A 84 6.91 11.15 5.38
CA ASP A 84 6.85 12.62 5.33
C ASP A 84 5.73 13.09 4.40
N THR A 85 4.91 14.00 4.93
CA THR A 85 3.83 14.72 4.23
C THR A 85 4.24 15.43 2.94
N GLU A 86 5.51 15.86 2.81
CA GLU A 86 5.97 16.54 1.58
C GLU A 86 6.27 15.57 0.44
N LYS A 87 6.80 14.38 0.77
CA LYS A 87 7.13 13.34 -0.20
C LYS A 87 5.90 12.51 -0.55
N GLU A 88 5.03 12.31 0.42
CA GLU A 88 3.85 11.46 0.36
C GLU A 88 2.62 12.33 0.64
N PRO A 89 1.91 12.83 -0.39
CA PRO A 89 0.78 13.70 -0.20
C PRO A 89 -0.28 13.02 0.67
N PRO A 90 -0.85 13.68 1.70
CA PRO A 90 -1.82 13.07 2.61
C PRO A 90 -3.01 12.44 1.90
N LEU A 91 -3.44 13.02 0.77
CA LEU A 91 -4.51 12.47 -0.06
C LEU A 91 -4.20 11.06 -0.58
N VAL A 92 -2.95 10.77 -0.94
CA VAL A 92 -2.55 9.43 -1.41
C VAL A 92 -2.68 8.42 -0.27
N THR A 93 -2.18 8.77 0.92
CA THR A 93 -2.31 7.95 2.14
C THR A 93 -3.78 7.70 2.50
N VAL A 94 -4.62 8.73 2.45
CA VAL A 94 -6.07 8.61 2.69
C VAL A 94 -6.73 7.63 1.72
N ASN A 95 -6.41 7.73 0.43
CA ASN A 95 -6.95 6.82 -0.58
C ASN A 95 -6.52 5.36 -0.37
N THR A 96 -5.28 5.16 0.06
CA THR A 96 -4.74 3.85 0.43
C THR A 96 -5.48 3.26 1.63
N ILE A 97 -5.66 4.04 2.71
CA ILE A 97 -6.43 3.64 3.89
C ILE A 97 -7.86 3.24 3.50
N LEU A 98 -8.53 4.08 2.70
CA LEU A 98 -9.90 3.80 2.23
C LEU A 98 -9.98 2.52 1.39
N SER A 99 -8.94 2.22 0.61
CA SER A 99 -8.88 0.98 -0.17
C SER A 99 -8.75 -0.27 0.72
N ILE A 100 -7.98 -0.18 1.81
CA ILE A 100 -7.80 -1.26 2.79
C ILE A 100 -9.10 -1.50 3.55
N LEU A 101 -9.71 -0.43 4.09
CA LEU A 101 -10.96 -0.52 4.86
C LEU A 101 -12.13 -1.06 4.02
N ALA A 102 -12.09 -0.86 2.70
CA ALA A 102 -13.09 -1.34 1.75
C ALA A 102 -12.74 -2.70 1.10
N ALA A 103 -11.70 -3.39 1.55
CA ALA A 103 -11.36 -4.74 1.08
C ALA A 103 -12.45 -5.76 1.46
N ASP A 104 -12.52 -6.86 0.71
CA ASP A 104 -13.49 -7.93 0.95
C ASP A 104 -12.97 -8.87 2.04
N TYR A 105 -13.02 -8.39 3.29
CA TYR A 105 -12.65 -9.13 4.49
C TYR A 105 -13.64 -8.83 5.63
N PRO A 106 -13.90 -9.77 6.55
CA PRO A 106 -14.75 -9.52 7.71
C PRO A 106 -14.23 -8.32 8.52
N ALA A 107 -15.11 -7.35 8.80
CA ALA A 107 -14.73 -6.09 9.44
C ALA A 107 -14.13 -6.28 10.85
N GLU A 108 -14.57 -7.32 11.57
CA GLU A 108 -14.05 -7.67 12.90
C GLU A 108 -12.62 -8.25 12.87
N LYS A 109 -12.20 -8.79 11.72
CA LYS A 109 -10.94 -9.53 11.57
C LYS A 109 -9.86 -8.69 10.89
N LEU A 110 -10.19 -7.51 10.37
CA LEU A 110 -9.26 -6.63 9.67
C LEU A 110 -8.98 -5.41 10.54
N THR A 111 -7.70 -5.12 10.78
CA THR A 111 -7.27 -3.88 11.43
C THR A 111 -6.26 -3.17 10.55
N CYS A 112 -6.48 -1.88 10.30
CA CYS A 112 -5.56 -1.04 9.57
C CYS A 112 -4.72 -0.22 10.56
N TYR A 113 -3.40 -0.32 10.48
CA TYR A 113 -2.46 0.47 11.26
C TYR A 113 -1.76 1.48 10.35
N VAL A 114 -1.78 2.74 10.74
CA VAL A 114 -1.06 3.82 10.06
C VAL A 114 0.04 4.31 10.98
N SER A 115 1.30 4.09 10.60
CA SER A 115 2.46 4.63 11.31
C SER A 115 2.96 5.89 10.63
N ASP A 116 2.92 7.01 11.34
CA ASP A 116 3.55 8.26 10.94
C ASP A 116 4.91 8.43 11.63
N ASP A 117 5.98 8.44 10.84
CA ASP A 117 7.34 8.64 11.35
C ASP A 117 7.65 10.13 11.60
N SER A 118 6.93 11.05 10.96
CA SER A 118 7.13 12.50 11.14
C SER A 118 6.41 13.06 12.36
N GLY A 119 5.33 12.40 12.80
CA GLY A 119 4.44 12.90 13.86
C GLY A 119 3.72 14.18 13.46
N ALA A 120 3.41 14.33 12.16
CA ALA A 120 2.76 15.50 11.61
C ALA A 120 1.25 15.45 11.89
N LEU A 121 0.74 16.52 12.51
CA LEU A 121 -0.70 16.64 12.77
C LEU A 121 -1.53 16.65 11.47
N LEU A 122 -0.96 17.13 10.36
CA LEU A 122 -1.59 17.02 9.04
C LEU A 122 -1.94 15.57 8.67
N THR A 123 -1.05 14.61 8.93
CA THR A 123 -1.30 13.20 8.64
C THR A 123 -2.37 12.65 9.57
N HIS A 124 -2.31 12.97 10.86
CA HIS A 124 -3.33 12.56 11.84
C HIS A 124 -4.73 13.08 11.46
N ASP A 125 -4.85 14.38 11.17
CA ASP A 125 -6.11 15.01 10.77
C ASP A 125 -6.63 14.42 9.44
N ALA A 126 -5.74 14.13 8.48
CA ALA A 126 -6.10 13.45 7.24
C ALA A 126 -6.62 12.03 7.47
N VAL A 127 -6.02 11.26 8.38
CA VAL A 127 -6.49 9.92 8.78
C VAL A 127 -7.86 10.01 9.45
N ALA A 128 -8.12 11.03 10.27
CA ALA A 128 -9.43 11.27 10.86
C ALA A 128 -10.50 11.61 9.82
N GLU A 129 -10.21 12.45 8.82
CA GLU A 129 -11.12 12.70 7.70
C GLU A 129 -11.35 11.46 6.84
N ALA A 130 -10.33 10.61 6.64
CA ALA A 130 -10.48 9.31 5.98
C ALA A 130 -11.45 8.40 6.74
N ALA A 131 -11.32 8.33 8.07
CA ALA A 131 -12.21 7.54 8.92
C ALA A 131 -13.68 7.99 8.80
N ARG A 132 -13.92 9.30 8.75
CA ARG A 132 -15.26 9.86 8.54
C ARG A 132 -15.83 9.46 7.18
N PHE A 133 -15.05 9.54 6.12
CA PHE A 133 -15.50 9.17 4.77
C PHE A 133 -15.64 7.64 4.60
N ALA A 134 -14.85 6.84 5.33
CA ALA A 134 -14.92 5.38 5.28
C ALA A 134 -16.32 4.84 5.64
N GLY A 135 -17.02 5.50 6.57
CA GLY A 135 -18.41 5.16 6.92
C GLY A 135 -19.41 5.27 5.74
N LEU A 136 -19.08 6.07 4.72
CA LEU A 136 -19.85 6.16 3.48
C LEU A 136 -19.29 5.25 2.38
N TRP A 137 -17.96 5.24 2.23
CA TRP A 137 -17.26 4.55 1.15
C TRP A 137 -17.32 3.03 1.27
N VAL A 138 -17.10 2.49 2.47
CA VAL A 138 -17.04 1.04 2.71
C VAL A 138 -18.40 0.37 2.43
N PRO A 139 -19.54 0.88 2.93
CA PRO A 139 -20.85 0.30 2.60
C PRO A 139 -21.22 0.45 1.13
N PHE A 140 -20.89 1.60 0.50
CA PHE A 140 -21.06 1.80 -0.94
C PHE A 140 -20.29 0.75 -1.75
N CYS A 141 -19.03 0.52 -1.36
CA CYS A 141 -18.16 -0.48 -1.95
C CYS A 141 -18.72 -1.89 -1.84
N ARG A 142 -19.23 -2.28 -0.67
CA ARG A 142 -19.84 -3.60 -0.43
C ARG A 142 -21.15 -3.80 -1.18
N LYS A 143 -21.99 -2.76 -1.25
CA LYS A 143 -23.30 -2.82 -1.93
C LYS A 143 -23.17 -3.00 -3.42
N HIS A 144 -22.26 -2.24 -4.03
CA HIS A 144 -22.16 -2.16 -5.48
C HIS A 144 -21.01 -3.00 -6.06
N ALA A 145 -20.22 -3.66 -5.20
CA ALA A 145 -19.05 -4.47 -5.59
C ALA A 145 -18.14 -3.72 -6.59
N VAL A 146 -17.83 -2.46 -6.27
CA VAL A 146 -17.02 -1.60 -7.15
C VAL A 146 -15.54 -1.93 -7.02
N GLU A 147 -14.83 -1.87 -8.14
CA GLU A 147 -13.38 -1.96 -8.21
C GLU A 147 -12.83 -0.88 -9.15
N PRO A 148 -11.64 -0.30 -8.87
CA PRO A 148 -10.80 -0.52 -7.69
C PRO A 148 -11.39 0.08 -6.39
N ARG A 149 -10.87 -0.34 -5.22
CA ARG A 149 -11.33 0.16 -3.91
C ARG A 149 -10.75 1.52 -3.52
N ASN A 150 -9.76 2.01 -4.28
CA ASN A 150 -9.21 3.35 -4.16
C ASN A 150 -10.16 4.36 -4.86
N PRO A 151 -10.70 5.37 -4.13
CA PRO A 151 -11.70 6.27 -4.69
C PRO A 151 -11.11 7.25 -5.73
N GLU A 152 -9.88 7.75 -5.58
CA GLU A 152 -9.23 8.56 -6.62
C GLU A 152 -9.13 7.77 -7.93
N ALA A 153 -8.65 6.52 -7.85
CA ALA A 153 -8.54 5.65 -9.01
C ALA A 153 -9.92 5.32 -9.62
N TYR A 154 -10.94 5.12 -8.78
CA TYR A 154 -12.31 4.80 -9.22
C TYR A 154 -13.02 5.99 -9.90
N PHE A 155 -12.82 7.21 -9.41
CA PHE A 155 -13.45 8.43 -9.95
C PHE A 155 -12.62 9.12 -11.04
N SER A 156 -11.36 8.74 -11.21
CA SER A 156 -10.46 9.30 -12.23
C SER A 156 -11.02 9.15 -13.66
N PRO A 157 -10.94 10.18 -14.51
CA PRO A 157 -11.47 10.15 -15.88
C PRO A 157 -10.92 9.02 -16.75
N GLY A 158 -9.67 8.58 -16.51
CA GLY A 158 -9.01 7.49 -17.24
C GLY A 158 -9.52 6.08 -16.91
N ALA A 159 -10.18 5.87 -15.76
CA ALA A 159 -10.79 4.57 -15.42
C ALA A 159 -11.99 4.24 -16.33
N SER A 160 -12.56 5.24 -17.00
CA SER A 160 -13.71 5.08 -17.90
C SER A 160 -13.38 4.39 -19.22
N ASN A 161 -12.12 4.40 -19.68
CA ASN A 161 -11.69 3.67 -20.88
C ASN A 161 -11.52 2.16 -20.64
N GLY A 162 -11.52 1.72 -19.37
CA GLY A 162 -11.47 0.31 -18.95
C GLY A 162 -12.77 -0.21 -18.32
N GLY A 163 -13.86 0.56 -18.41
CA GLY A 163 -15.18 0.22 -17.86
C GLY A 163 -15.23 0.21 -16.32
N VAL A 164 -16.37 0.66 -15.77
CA VAL A 164 -16.73 0.38 -14.38
C VAL A 164 -16.78 -1.15 -14.24
N LYS A 165 -15.80 -1.78 -13.59
CA LYS A 165 -15.77 -3.22 -13.33
C LYS A 165 -16.70 -3.58 -12.16
N ALA A 166 -17.95 -3.14 -12.20
CA ALA A 166 -18.96 -3.73 -11.34
C ALA A 166 -19.27 -5.12 -11.90
N ARG A 167 -18.79 -6.18 -11.25
CA ARG A 167 -19.14 -7.55 -11.64
C ARG A 167 -20.63 -7.75 -11.41
N ARG A 168 -21.39 -7.94 -12.49
CA ARG A 168 -22.85 -8.09 -12.45
C ARG A 168 -23.32 -9.25 -11.56
N GLY A 169 -22.47 -10.26 -11.31
CA GLY A 169 -22.75 -11.38 -10.42
C GLY A 169 -22.55 -11.09 -8.92
N ASP A 170 -21.72 -10.10 -8.56
CA ASP A 170 -21.39 -9.75 -7.17
C ASP A 170 -22.16 -8.51 -6.67
N TYR A 171 -23.01 -7.95 -7.53
CA TYR A 171 -23.82 -6.77 -7.27
C TYR A 171 -24.94 -7.08 -6.27
N LYS A 172 -24.90 -6.45 -5.09
CA LYS A 172 -25.91 -6.60 -4.02
C LYS A 172 -26.97 -5.48 -3.99
N GLY A 173 -26.90 -4.53 -4.93
CA GLY A 173 -27.88 -3.45 -5.08
C GLY A 173 -29.17 -3.94 -5.76
N ARG A 174 -30.24 -3.14 -5.69
CA ARG A 174 -31.54 -3.55 -6.26
C ARG A 174 -31.63 -3.30 -7.76
N ALA A 175 -30.98 -2.25 -8.28
CA ALA A 175 -31.04 -1.89 -9.71
C ALA A 175 -29.86 -1.03 -10.19
N TRP A 176 -29.35 -1.26 -11.41
CA TRP A 176 -28.25 -0.48 -12.01
C TRP A 176 -28.42 1.06 -12.01
N PRO A 177 -29.63 1.64 -12.18
CA PRO A 177 -29.86 3.09 -12.03
C PRO A 177 -29.62 3.62 -10.60
N GLU A 178 -29.75 2.76 -9.58
CA GLU A 178 -29.42 3.06 -8.19
C GLU A 178 -27.93 3.34 -8.02
N LEU A 179 -27.06 2.51 -8.64
CA LEU A 179 -25.62 2.73 -8.68
C LEU A 179 -25.28 4.10 -9.26
N ALA A 180 -25.92 4.53 -10.34
CA ALA A 180 -25.64 5.82 -10.95
C ALA A 180 -25.99 7.00 -10.01
N ARG A 181 -27.09 6.89 -9.23
CA ARG A 181 -27.47 7.90 -8.23
C ARG A 181 -26.50 7.90 -7.05
N ASP A 182 -26.25 6.73 -6.48
CA ASP A 182 -25.36 6.53 -5.34
C ASP A 182 -23.95 7.00 -5.68
N ARG A 183 -23.43 6.63 -6.85
CA ARG A 183 -22.12 7.03 -7.36
C ARG A 183 -21.99 8.55 -7.49
N ARG A 184 -23.01 9.25 -8.01
CA ARG A 184 -22.97 10.72 -8.11
C ARG A 184 -22.88 11.37 -6.73
N ARG A 185 -23.58 10.82 -5.74
CA ARG A 185 -23.56 11.33 -4.37
C ARG A 185 -22.22 11.08 -3.70
N VAL A 186 -21.74 9.83 -3.73
CA VAL A 186 -20.44 9.47 -3.16
C VAL A 186 -19.30 10.23 -3.83
N ARG A 187 -19.38 10.49 -5.14
CA ARG A 187 -18.42 11.35 -5.84
C ARG A 187 -18.39 12.76 -5.26
N ARG A 188 -19.54 13.37 -4.98
CA ARG A 188 -19.59 14.73 -4.38
C ARG A 188 -18.93 14.76 -3.00
N GLU A 189 -19.24 13.79 -2.16
CA GLU A 189 -18.65 13.65 -0.82
C GLU A 189 -17.14 13.40 -0.89
N TYR A 190 -16.67 12.66 -1.92
CA TYR A 190 -15.25 12.45 -2.16
C TYR A 190 -14.53 13.74 -2.59
N GLU A 191 -15.13 14.53 -3.48
CA GLU A 191 -14.57 15.85 -3.85
C GLU A 191 -14.54 16.80 -2.63
N GLU A 192 -15.54 16.75 -1.75
CA GLU A 192 -15.52 17.49 -0.48
C GLU A 192 -14.39 17.04 0.45
N LEU A 193 -14.16 15.72 0.58
CA LEU A 193 -13.02 15.18 1.32
C LEU A 193 -11.70 15.71 0.76
N ARG A 194 -11.52 15.68 -0.56
CA ARG A 194 -10.33 16.20 -1.23
C ARG A 194 -10.10 17.67 -0.88
N LEU A 195 -11.14 18.49 -0.94
CA LEU A 195 -11.06 19.91 -0.57
C LEU A 195 -10.70 20.12 0.92
N ARG A 196 -11.19 19.28 1.82
CA ARG A 196 -10.81 19.34 3.25
C ARG A 196 -9.34 19.01 3.45
N ILE A 197 -8.83 17.97 2.78
CA ILE A 197 -7.41 17.60 2.84
C ILE A 197 -6.53 18.72 2.27
N ASP A 198 -6.94 19.31 1.13
CA ASP A 198 -6.23 20.45 0.53
C ASP A 198 -6.21 21.66 1.47
N ALA A 199 -7.32 21.90 2.21
CA ALA A 199 -7.40 22.95 3.21
C ALA A 199 -6.46 22.69 4.41
N LEU A 200 -6.41 21.46 4.92
CA LEU A 200 -5.47 21.06 5.98
C LEU A 200 -4.02 21.25 5.54
N GLN A 201 -3.69 20.84 4.32
CA GLN A 201 -2.35 21.01 3.75
C GLN A 201 -1.97 22.49 3.63
N ALA A 202 -2.90 23.33 3.16
CA ALA A 202 -2.70 24.78 3.09
C ALA A 202 -2.56 25.44 4.48
N GLU A 203 -3.24 24.92 5.51
CA GLU A 203 -3.06 25.36 6.90
C GLU A 203 -1.69 24.98 7.46
N ASP A 204 -1.22 23.75 7.23
CA ASP A 204 0.10 23.30 7.67
C ASP A 204 1.22 24.12 7.00
N LEU A 205 1.12 24.37 5.68
CA LEU A 205 2.03 25.24 4.93
C LEU A 205 2.10 26.65 5.53
N ARG A 206 0.95 27.25 5.85
CA ARG A 206 0.88 28.58 6.49
C ARG A 206 1.48 28.57 7.89
N TRP A 207 1.26 27.50 8.65
CA TRP A 207 1.86 27.34 9.97
C TRP A 207 3.39 27.25 9.88
N ARG A 208 3.93 26.43 8.98
CA ARG A 208 5.38 26.29 8.77
C ARG A 208 6.02 27.65 8.43
N GLN A 209 5.41 28.42 7.53
CA GLN A 209 5.88 29.77 7.17
C GLN A 209 5.86 30.79 8.33
N ARG A 210 4.87 30.73 9.23
CA ARG A 210 4.85 31.58 10.43
C ARG A 210 5.89 31.15 11.45
N SER A 211 6.10 29.85 11.61
CA SER A 211 7.07 29.32 12.58
C SER A 211 8.52 29.66 12.20
N THR A 212 8.86 29.70 10.91
CA THR A 212 10.18 30.11 10.43
C THR A 212 10.44 31.60 10.55
N THR A 213 9.39 32.44 10.52
CA THR A 213 9.48 33.89 10.75
C THR A 213 9.40 34.28 12.23
N SER A 214 8.92 33.39 13.10
CA SER A 214 8.75 33.59 14.55
C SER A 214 9.81 32.84 15.38
N LEU A 215 11.09 32.90 14.97
CA LEU A 215 12.23 32.43 15.77
C LEU A 215 12.49 33.29 17.03
N ALA A 216 11.61 34.26 17.36
CA ALA A 216 11.79 35.23 18.43
C ALA A 216 10.86 35.03 19.65
N ASP A 217 9.84 34.16 19.59
CA ASP A 217 8.92 33.97 20.72
C ASP A 217 8.78 32.49 21.11
N GLY A 218 9.46 32.12 22.19
CA GLY A 218 9.75 30.74 22.60
C GLY A 218 8.58 29.92 23.17
N SER A 219 7.36 30.07 22.63
CA SER A 219 6.14 29.46 23.16
C SER A 219 5.61 28.22 22.41
N CYS A 220 6.31 27.69 21.40
CA CYS A 220 5.83 26.59 20.53
C CYS A 220 5.92 25.15 21.12
N TRP A 221 5.95 24.99 22.44
CA TRP A 221 6.25 23.71 23.12
C TRP A 221 5.18 22.61 23.08
N ARG A 222 4.14 22.71 22.25
CA ARG A 222 3.05 21.71 22.21
C ARG A 222 3.09 20.77 21.00
N ARG A 223 3.74 21.17 19.91
CA ARG A 223 3.81 20.45 18.64
C ARG A 223 5.30 20.18 18.37
N GLY A 224 5.79 19.02 18.80
CA GLY A 224 7.19 18.63 18.66
C GLY A 224 7.71 18.73 17.22
N THR A 225 9.02 18.67 17.04
CA THR A 225 9.62 18.59 15.69
C THR A 225 9.61 17.15 15.19
N ALA A 226 9.81 16.91 13.89
CA ALA A 226 9.97 15.55 13.35
C ALA A 226 11.10 14.75 14.05
N GLU A 227 12.08 15.45 14.61
CA GLU A 227 13.21 14.88 15.37
C GLU A 227 12.96 14.77 16.89
N ASP A 228 11.90 15.40 17.41
CA ASP A 228 11.59 15.44 18.84
C ASP A 228 10.09 15.61 19.09
N HIS A 229 9.40 14.48 19.28
CA HIS A 229 7.98 14.42 19.60
C HIS A 229 7.68 13.21 20.47
N ALA A 230 6.66 13.33 21.31
CA ALA A 230 6.14 12.21 22.09
C ALA A 230 5.48 11.19 21.17
N GLY A 231 5.55 9.90 21.55
CA GLY A 231 4.78 8.87 20.87
C GLY A 231 3.29 9.00 21.19
N ALA A 232 2.45 8.65 20.21
CA ALA A 232 1.01 8.64 20.33
C ALA A 232 0.44 7.38 19.67
N VAL A 233 -0.57 6.79 20.28
CA VAL A 233 -1.37 5.71 19.68
C VAL A 233 -2.82 6.09 19.87
N GLU A 234 -3.56 6.12 18.78
CA GLU A 234 -4.96 6.51 18.76
C GLU A 234 -5.77 5.51 17.96
N LEU A 235 -6.86 5.03 18.56
CA LEU A 235 -7.87 4.24 17.86
C LEU A 235 -8.85 5.21 17.21
N VAL A 236 -8.67 5.45 15.91
CA VAL A 236 -9.47 6.40 15.13
C VAL A 236 -10.83 5.79 14.77
N LEU A 237 -10.85 4.49 14.49
CA LEU A 237 -12.08 3.70 14.34
C LEU A 237 -12.01 2.49 15.27
N ASP A 238 -13.04 2.35 16.12
CA ASP A 238 -13.15 1.25 17.05
C ASP A 238 -13.26 -0.11 16.36
N THR A 239 -12.83 -1.16 17.06
CA THR A 239 -13.01 -2.53 16.57
C THR A 239 -14.50 -2.87 16.53
N PRO A 240 -15.05 -3.21 15.35
CA PRO A 240 -16.46 -3.52 15.25
C PRO A 240 -16.76 -4.87 15.95
N GLY A 241 -17.88 -4.95 16.66
CA GLY A 241 -18.35 -6.21 17.26
C GLY A 241 -18.68 -7.26 16.19
N SER A 242 -18.82 -8.53 16.56
CA SER A 242 -18.83 -9.66 15.62
C SER A 242 -20.07 -9.79 14.74
N THR A 243 -21.22 -9.32 15.22
CA THR A 243 -22.49 -9.40 14.50
C THR A 243 -22.57 -8.34 13.39
N PRO A 244 -22.88 -8.72 12.12
CA PRO A 244 -23.12 -7.77 11.05
C PRO A 244 -24.20 -6.74 11.40
N GLN A 245 -23.94 -5.47 11.12
CA GLN A 245 -24.89 -4.39 11.34
C GLN A 245 -25.42 -3.91 10.00
N LEU A 246 -26.69 -4.17 9.71
CA LEU A 246 -27.32 -3.67 8.49
C LEU A 246 -27.62 -2.18 8.61
N GLY A 247 -27.42 -1.44 7.52
CA GLY A 247 -27.73 -0.01 7.48
C GLY A 247 -29.23 0.26 7.62
N VAL A 248 -29.59 1.40 8.21
CA VAL A 248 -31.00 1.84 8.28
C VAL A 248 -31.32 2.70 7.06
N SER A 249 -32.36 2.35 6.31
CA SER A 249 -32.93 3.21 5.28
C SER A 249 -33.74 4.32 5.98
N THR A 250 -33.15 5.50 6.20
CA THR A 250 -33.88 6.64 6.77
C THR A 250 -34.69 7.35 5.69
N THR A 251 -35.96 6.98 5.56
CA THR A 251 -36.97 7.80 4.87
C THR A 251 -37.53 8.82 5.86
N VAL A 252 -36.95 10.01 5.93
CA VAL A 252 -37.55 11.15 6.64
C VAL A 252 -38.15 12.10 5.60
N GLY A 253 -39.47 12.28 5.63
CA GLY A 253 -40.15 13.34 4.86
C GLY A 253 -40.20 13.16 3.33
N GLY A 254 -40.27 11.93 2.81
CA GLY A 254 -40.45 11.69 1.36
C GLY A 254 -39.23 11.97 0.49
N VAL A 255 -38.08 12.32 1.09
CA VAL A 255 -36.80 12.47 0.39
C VAL A 255 -35.80 11.43 0.89
N SER A 256 -35.56 10.41 0.06
CA SER A 256 -34.54 9.36 0.27
C SER A 256 -33.13 9.95 0.10
N ASN A 257 -32.57 10.58 1.13
CA ASN A 257 -31.27 11.26 1.03
C ASN A 257 -30.09 10.55 1.71
N LEU A 258 -30.30 9.46 2.43
CA LEU A 258 -29.22 8.57 2.86
C LEU A 258 -29.31 7.32 1.96
N LEU A 259 -28.19 6.82 1.45
CA LEU A 259 -28.17 5.66 0.56
C LEU A 259 -28.96 4.49 1.17
N ASP A 260 -29.70 3.70 0.37
CA ASP A 260 -30.31 2.47 0.90
C ASP A 260 -29.19 1.46 1.20
N LEU A 261 -28.76 1.39 2.46
CA LEU A 261 -27.72 0.47 2.93
C LEU A 261 -28.30 -0.72 3.70
N SER A 262 -29.62 -0.95 3.61
CA SER A 262 -30.31 -2.01 4.34
C SER A 262 -29.88 -3.42 3.96
N SER A 263 -29.27 -3.60 2.77
CA SER A 263 -28.81 -4.90 2.28
C SER A 263 -27.34 -5.21 2.60
N VAL A 264 -26.62 -4.32 3.28
CA VAL A 264 -25.18 -4.47 3.51
C VAL A 264 -24.74 -4.17 4.93
N ASP A 265 -23.67 -4.85 5.34
CA ASP A 265 -22.98 -4.57 6.59
C ASP A 265 -22.27 -3.20 6.52
N VAL A 266 -22.61 -2.31 7.44
CA VAL A 266 -22.06 -0.96 7.50
C VAL A 266 -20.81 -0.83 8.37
N ARG A 267 -20.43 -1.89 9.10
CA ARG A 267 -19.27 -1.87 10.00
C ARG A 267 -17.97 -1.58 9.24
N VAL A 268 -17.18 -0.64 9.73
CA VAL A 268 -15.87 -0.33 9.16
C VAL A 268 -14.81 -1.07 9.98
N PRO A 269 -13.76 -1.64 9.35
CA PRO A 269 -12.64 -2.23 10.07
C PRO A 269 -11.96 -1.23 11.01
N ALA A 270 -11.29 -1.74 12.04
CA ALA A 270 -10.57 -0.89 12.99
C ALA A 270 -9.45 -0.09 12.29
N LEU A 271 -9.22 1.13 12.74
CA LEU A 271 -8.17 2.02 12.23
C LEU A 271 -7.38 2.58 13.39
N VAL A 272 -6.10 2.23 13.46
CA VAL A 272 -5.17 2.67 14.51
C VAL A 272 -4.16 3.61 13.88
N TYR A 273 -4.12 4.85 14.38
CA TYR A 273 -3.04 5.78 14.10
C TYR A 273 -1.94 5.62 15.16
N MET A 274 -0.70 5.57 14.71
CA MET A 274 0.46 5.46 15.59
C MET A 274 1.55 6.42 15.15
N CYS A 275 2.09 7.14 16.11
CA CYS A 275 3.32 7.90 15.99
C CYS A 275 4.29 7.42 17.06
N ARG A 276 5.52 7.11 16.66
CA ARG A 276 6.56 6.61 17.55
C ARG A 276 7.29 7.77 18.21
N GLU A 277 7.66 7.63 19.49
CA GLU A 277 8.45 8.65 20.16
C GLU A 277 9.83 8.82 19.48
N LYS A 278 10.19 10.07 19.20
CA LYS A 278 11.51 10.47 18.71
C LYS A 278 12.09 11.55 19.62
N ARG A 279 13.40 11.46 19.87
CA ARG A 279 14.15 12.39 20.73
C ARG A 279 15.49 12.72 20.08
N ARG A 280 15.90 13.99 20.19
CA ARG A 280 17.22 14.43 19.71
C ARG A 280 18.33 13.60 20.34
N GLY A 281 19.30 13.20 19.53
CA GLY A 281 20.46 12.41 19.97
C GLY A 281 20.18 10.91 20.16
N ARG A 282 18.95 10.43 19.94
CA ARG A 282 18.67 9.00 19.83
C ARG A 282 18.60 8.58 18.38
N VAL A 283 19.46 7.63 18.00
CA VAL A 283 19.43 7.03 16.67
C VAL A 283 18.09 6.30 16.49
N HIS A 284 17.44 6.54 15.36
CA HIS A 284 16.27 5.79 14.95
C HIS A 284 16.47 5.25 13.53
N HIS A 285 15.85 4.11 13.26
CA HIS A 285 15.69 3.62 11.90
C HIS A 285 14.37 4.15 11.37
N GLY A 286 14.32 4.52 10.09
CA GLY A 286 13.09 4.98 9.42
C GLY A 286 12.07 3.84 9.29
N LYS A 287 11.86 3.33 8.07
CA LYS A 287 10.85 2.29 7.81
C LYS A 287 11.00 1.03 8.69
N ALA A 288 12.22 0.53 8.88
CA ALA A 288 12.46 -0.62 9.75
C ALA A 288 12.07 -0.36 11.21
N GLY A 289 12.32 0.86 11.70
CA GLY A 289 11.93 1.25 13.06
C GLY A 289 10.41 1.37 13.20
N ALA A 290 9.75 1.99 12.21
CA ALA A 290 8.30 2.13 12.15
C ALA A 290 7.60 0.76 12.13
N MET A 291 8.01 -0.14 11.22
CA MET A 291 7.45 -1.49 11.12
C MET A 291 7.62 -2.29 12.42
N ASN A 292 8.80 -2.25 13.05
CA ASN A 292 9.03 -2.94 14.32
C ASN A 292 8.20 -2.36 15.48
N ALA A 293 7.88 -1.06 15.43
CA ALA A 293 7.01 -0.44 16.42
C ALA A 293 5.54 -0.86 16.21
N LEU A 294 5.08 -0.89 14.95
CA LEU A 294 3.77 -1.41 14.59
C LEU A 294 3.60 -2.87 15.00
N LEU A 295 4.60 -3.73 14.76
CA LEU A 295 4.58 -5.13 15.19
C LEU A 295 4.33 -5.26 16.69
N ARG A 296 4.99 -4.45 17.51
CA ARG A 296 4.79 -4.47 18.97
C ARG A 296 3.43 -3.93 19.39
N ALA A 297 2.93 -2.89 18.71
CA ALA A 297 1.61 -2.33 19.01
C ALA A 297 0.49 -3.30 18.62
N SER A 298 0.57 -3.88 17.42
CA SER A 298 -0.32 -4.93 16.91
C SER A 298 -0.39 -6.11 17.88
N ALA A 299 0.76 -6.63 18.35
CA ALA A 299 0.81 -7.74 19.31
C ALA A 299 0.04 -7.49 20.62
N VAL A 300 -0.13 -6.22 21.02
CA VAL A 300 -0.87 -5.84 22.24
C VAL A 300 -2.34 -5.54 21.94
N LEU A 301 -2.63 -4.93 20.78
CA LEU A 301 -3.97 -4.41 20.47
C LEU A 301 -4.88 -5.45 19.81
N SER A 302 -4.41 -6.13 18.76
CA SER A 302 -5.20 -7.08 17.96
C SER A 302 -4.62 -8.50 17.99
N ASN A 303 -3.30 -8.62 18.13
CA ASN A 303 -2.53 -9.87 18.10
C ASN A 303 -2.88 -10.75 16.88
N ALA A 304 -2.96 -10.13 15.70
CA ALA A 304 -3.30 -10.85 14.47
C ALA A 304 -2.16 -11.81 14.03
N PRO A 305 -2.47 -13.04 13.60
CA PRO A 305 -1.47 -13.99 13.12
C PRO A 305 -0.89 -13.63 11.74
N PHE A 306 -1.61 -12.82 10.94
CA PHE A 306 -1.16 -12.40 9.61
C PHE A 306 -1.00 -10.90 9.55
N ILE A 307 0.07 -10.47 8.88
CA ILE A 307 0.43 -9.07 8.73
C ILE A 307 0.69 -8.78 7.26
N VAL A 308 0.04 -7.73 6.75
CA VAL A 308 0.23 -7.24 5.39
C VAL A 308 0.96 -5.91 5.46
N ASN A 309 2.16 -5.85 4.89
CA ASN A 309 2.89 -4.60 4.74
C ASN A 309 2.49 -3.92 3.43
N LEU A 310 2.01 -2.68 3.51
CA LEU A 310 1.61 -1.88 2.35
C LEU A 310 2.23 -0.48 2.43
N ASP A 311 2.76 0.01 1.32
CA ASP A 311 3.29 1.36 1.23
C ASP A 311 2.16 2.36 0.99
N CYS A 312 2.34 3.62 1.40
CA CYS A 312 1.29 4.63 1.33
C CYS A 312 0.82 4.94 -0.10
N ASP A 313 1.64 4.67 -1.11
CA ASP A 313 1.35 4.84 -2.54
C ASP A 313 0.76 3.60 -3.22
N HIS A 314 0.65 2.48 -2.50
CA HIS A 314 0.03 1.25 -2.98
C HIS A 314 -1.39 1.12 -2.43
N TYR A 315 -2.30 0.57 -3.22
CA TYR A 315 -3.69 0.38 -2.80
C TYR A 315 -4.24 -0.99 -3.24
N VAL A 316 -5.30 -1.42 -2.56
CA VAL A 316 -5.98 -2.69 -2.87
C VAL A 316 -6.78 -2.52 -4.17
N ASN A 317 -6.23 -3.00 -5.28
CA ASN A 317 -6.90 -2.97 -6.58
C ASN A 317 -8.03 -4.00 -6.66
N ASN A 318 -7.69 -5.28 -6.46
CA ASN A 318 -8.66 -6.38 -6.35
C ASN A 318 -9.01 -6.60 -4.88
N SER A 319 -10.30 -6.52 -4.56
CA SER A 319 -10.77 -6.65 -3.18
C SER A 319 -10.59 -8.03 -2.55
N GLN A 320 -10.40 -9.07 -3.37
CA GLN A 320 -10.14 -10.42 -2.93
C GLN A 320 -8.66 -10.73 -2.70
N ALA A 321 -7.75 -9.77 -2.92
CA ALA A 321 -6.31 -9.98 -2.80
C ALA A 321 -5.90 -10.50 -1.40
N LEU A 322 -6.53 -9.95 -0.35
CA LEU A 322 -6.29 -10.35 1.04
C LEU A 322 -6.69 -11.82 1.27
N ARG A 323 -7.89 -12.22 0.83
CA ARG A 323 -8.34 -13.61 0.91
C ARG A 323 -7.45 -14.55 0.09
N ALA A 324 -7.01 -14.10 -1.09
CA ALA A 324 -6.12 -14.88 -1.94
C ALA A 324 -4.75 -15.14 -1.29
N GLY A 325 -4.20 -14.15 -0.58
CA GLY A 325 -2.97 -14.30 0.20
C GLY A 325 -3.15 -15.32 1.32
N VAL A 326 -4.25 -15.23 2.06
CA VAL A 326 -4.59 -16.19 3.12
C VAL A 326 -4.76 -17.61 2.56
N CYS A 327 -5.40 -17.77 1.39
CA CYS A 327 -5.53 -19.10 0.77
C CYS A 327 -4.17 -19.77 0.51
N HIS A 328 -3.16 -19.01 0.08
CA HIS A 328 -1.82 -19.56 -0.12
C HIS A 328 -1.14 -20.02 1.17
N MET A 329 -1.44 -19.36 2.29
CA MET A 329 -0.87 -19.68 3.60
C MET A 329 -1.65 -20.75 4.36
N LEU A 330 -2.93 -20.96 4.04
CA LEU A 330 -3.77 -22.00 4.63
C LEU A 330 -3.79 -23.32 3.84
N ASP A 331 -3.18 -23.35 2.65
CA ASP A 331 -3.07 -24.58 1.85
C ASP A 331 -2.22 -25.64 2.57
N GLY A 332 -2.27 -26.90 2.12
CA GLY A 332 -1.57 -28.02 2.77
C GLY A 332 -0.05 -27.87 2.87
N GLU A 333 0.57 -27.08 1.98
CA GLU A 333 1.99 -26.69 2.04
C GLU A 333 2.23 -25.35 2.76
N GLY A 334 1.16 -24.70 3.22
CA GLY A 334 1.17 -23.36 3.83
C GLY A 334 1.98 -23.27 5.13
N SER A 335 2.21 -24.39 5.82
CA SER A 335 3.02 -24.43 7.04
C SER A 335 4.50 -24.04 6.81
N ASP A 336 4.99 -24.11 5.58
CA ASP A 336 6.36 -23.71 5.21
C ASP A 336 6.40 -22.32 4.52
N VAL A 337 5.26 -21.62 4.45
CA VAL A 337 5.15 -20.32 3.80
C VAL A 337 5.31 -19.20 4.81
N ALA A 338 6.42 -18.46 4.75
CA ALA A 338 6.67 -17.31 5.60
C ALA A 338 5.95 -16.03 5.14
N PHE A 339 5.90 -15.78 3.82
CA PHE A 339 5.21 -14.62 3.24
C PHE A 339 4.73 -14.91 1.82
N VAL A 340 3.70 -14.18 1.39
CA VAL A 340 3.17 -14.23 0.02
C VAL A 340 3.42 -12.87 -0.63
N GLN A 341 4.32 -12.84 -1.61
CA GLN A 341 4.62 -11.63 -2.38
C GLN A 341 3.59 -11.45 -3.50
N PHE A 342 2.98 -10.27 -3.56
CA PHE A 342 2.16 -9.84 -4.69
C PHE A 342 3.00 -9.03 -5.70
N PRO A 343 2.74 -9.16 -7.02
CA PRO A 343 3.48 -8.47 -8.07
C PRO A 343 3.12 -6.99 -8.19
#